data_AF-A0A060C1M4-F1
#
_entry.id   AF-A0A060C1M4-F1
#
_cell.length_a   1.000
_cell.length_b   1.000
_cell.length_c   1.000
_cell.angle_alpha   90.00
_cell.angle_beta   90.00
_cell.angle_gamma   90.00
#
_symmetry.space_group_name_H-M   'P 1'
#
loop_
_entity.id
_entity.type
_entity.pdbx_description
1 polymer ?
#
loop_
_entity_poly.entity_id
_entity_poly.type
_entity_poly.pdbx_seq_one_letter_code
_entity_poly.pdbx_strand_id
1 'polypeptide(L)'
;MALLWGPLASKASKDSSTTVSTGISPIILYQSPYDWSNLTTNNNGLLSYTVGTQTLSRSGIDVSEHQGSIDWSKVSAAGVEFAYIRVGYRTTDQGTLSADAYASQNLSGATNAGLMVGVYFIPKR
;
A
#
# COMPACT_ATOMS: atom_id res chain seq x y z
N MET A 1 10.27 -10.05 9.40
CA MET A 1 8.83 -9.90 9.71
C MET A 1 8.29 -8.93 8.66
N ALA A 2 7.67 -9.47 7.61
CA ALA A 2 6.97 -8.63 6.64
C ALA A 2 5.87 -7.89 7.41
N LEU A 3 5.71 -6.59 7.18
CA LEU A 3 4.52 -5.89 7.64
C LEU A 3 3.36 -6.37 6.76
N LEU A 4 2.89 -7.58 7.04
CA LEU A 4 1.53 -7.99 6.74
C LEU A 4 0.66 -7.00 7.49
N TRP A 5 -0.04 -6.15 6.76
CA TRP A 5 -1.26 -5.56 7.28
C TRP A 5 -2.24 -6.71 7.51
N GLY A 6 -2.29 -7.21 8.74
CA GLY A 6 -3.31 -8.12 9.24
C GLY A 6 -3.81 -7.65 10.60
N PRO A 7 -4.92 -8.21 11.06
CA PRO A 7 -6.25 -7.80 10.62
C PRO A 7 -6.57 -6.40 11.17
N LEU A 8 -6.95 -5.45 10.31
CA LEU A 8 -7.74 -4.35 10.84
C LEU A 8 -9.06 -4.96 11.29
N ALA A 9 -9.33 -4.81 12.59
CA ALA A 9 -10.59 -5.11 13.22
C ALA A 9 -11.76 -4.81 12.26
N SER A 10 -12.64 -5.79 12.08
CA SER A 10 -13.95 -5.57 11.48
C SER A 10 -14.71 -4.56 12.33
N LYS A 11 -14.46 -3.27 12.15
CA LYS A 11 -15.50 -2.29 12.38
C LYS A 11 -16.47 -2.49 11.24
N ALA A 12 -17.57 -3.17 11.56
CA ALA A 12 -18.76 -3.14 10.75
C ALA A 12 -18.93 -1.72 10.18
N SER A 13 -19.16 -1.59 8.88
CA SER A 13 -19.68 -0.35 8.35
C SER A 13 -21.00 -0.10 9.08
N LYS A 14 -20.99 0.83 10.03
CA LYS A 14 -22.22 1.50 10.39
C LYS A 14 -22.53 2.35 9.18
N ASP A 15 -23.37 1.78 8.32
CA ASP A 15 -24.14 2.54 7.37
C ASP A 15 -24.94 3.54 8.20
N SER A 16 -24.38 4.73 8.30
CA SER A 16 -24.92 5.84 9.06
C SER A 16 -24.57 7.05 8.24
N SER A 17 -25.41 7.25 7.22
CA SER A 17 -25.68 8.57 6.65
C SER A 17 -26.06 9.49 7.82
N THR A 18 -25.03 10.00 8.47
CA THR A 18 -25.15 11.00 9.53
C THR A 18 -25.09 12.29 8.76
N THR A 19 -26.26 12.86 8.48
CA THR A 19 -26.39 14.14 7.82
C THR A 19 -25.79 15.20 8.74
N VAL A 20 -24.48 15.45 8.60
CA VAL A 20 -23.83 16.60 9.21
C VAL A 20 -24.32 17.82 8.42
N SER A 21 -25.29 18.53 8.99
CA SER A 21 -25.77 19.80 8.42
C SER A 21 -24.68 20.85 8.63
N THR A 22 -23.79 20.99 7.65
CA THR A 22 -22.72 22.00 7.65
C THR A 22 -23.22 23.39 7.24
N GLY A 23 -24.53 23.57 7.00
CA GLY A 23 -25.09 24.84 6.53
C GLY A 23 -24.67 25.21 5.10
N ILE A 24 -24.05 24.28 4.37
CA ILE A 24 -23.67 24.44 2.97
C ILE A 24 -24.55 23.52 2.12
N SER A 25 -25.20 24.05 1.08
CA SER A 25 -25.94 23.23 0.12
C SER A 25 -25.04 22.10 -0.41
N PRO A 26 -25.48 20.83 -0.42
CA PRO A 26 -24.62 19.64 -0.60
C PRO A 26 -24.00 19.47 -2.00
N ILE A 27 -23.94 20.51 -2.82
CA ILE A 27 -23.68 20.40 -4.26
C ILE A 27 -22.21 20.22 -4.66
N ILE A 28 -21.20 20.35 -3.78
CA ILE A 28 -19.81 20.05 -4.22
C ILE A 28 -18.98 19.36 -3.12
N LEU A 29 -19.47 18.25 -2.58
CA LEU A 29 -18.57 17.30 -1.91
C LEU A 29 -18.24 16.19 -2.90
N TYR A 30 -16.95 15.98 -3.13
CA TYR A 30 -16.48 14.86 -3.93
C TYR A 30 -16.97 13.55 -3.28
N GLN A 31 -17.77 12.78 -4.03
CA GLN A 31 -18.09 11.42 -3.67
C GLN A 31 -17.11 10.49 -4.38
N SER A 32 -16.45 9.64 -3.60
CA SER A 32 -15.57 8.62 -4.16
C SER A 32 -16.36 7.74 -5.13
N PRO A 33 -15.86 7.50 -6.36
CA PRO A 33 -16.51 6.63 -7.33
C PRO A 33 -16.31 5.13 -7.02
N TYR A 34 -15.51 4.80 -6.01
CA TYR A 34 -15.21 3.41 -5.63
C TYR A 34 -16.24 2.87 -4.64
N ASP A 35 -16.68 1.65 -4.88
CA ASP A 35 -17.53 0.88 -3.96
C ASP A 35 -16.65 -0.09 -3.15
N TRP A 36 -16.50 0.20 -1.86
CA TRP A 36 -15.66 -0.58 -0.96
C TRP A 36 -16.11 -2.02 -0.75
N SER A 37 -17.35 -2.37 -1.08
CA SER A 37 -17.80 -3.78 -1.03
C SER A 37 -17.10 -4.66 -2.07
N ASN A 38 -16.58 -4.05 -3.14
CA ASN A 38 -15.80 -4.73 -4.18
C ASN A 38 -14.32 -4.93 -3.79
N LEU A 39 -13.87 -4.33 -2.68
CA LEU A 39 -12.53 -4.57 -2.13
C LEU A 39 -12.57 -5.79 -1.20
N THR A 40 -12.00 -6.89 -1.67
CA THR A 40 -12.01 -8.18 -0.97
C THR A 40 -10.60 -8.76 -0.86
N THR A 41 -10.42 -9.73 0.04
CA THR A 41 -9.17 -10.48 0.13
C THR A 41 -9.22 -11.65 -0.86
N ASN A 42 -8.21 -11.75 -1.73
CA ASN A 42 -8.07 -12.84 -2.69
C ASN A 42 -7.53 -14.12 -2.02
N ASN A 43 -7.40 -15.20 -2.80
CA ASN A 43 -6.95 -16.51 -2.31
C ASN A 43 -5.51 -16.50 -1.73
N ASN A 44 -4.70 -15.51 -2.09
CA ASN A 44 -3.34 -15.35 -1.59
C ASN A 44 -3.27 -14.47 -0.34
N GLY A 45 -4.42 -14.01 0.19
CA GLY A 45 -4.46 -13.12 1.35
C GLY A 45 -4.20 -11.65 1.02
N LEU A 46 -4.16 -11.27 -0.27
CA LEU A 46 -3.93 -9.90 -0.72
C LEU A 46 -5.26 -9.19 -1.02
N LEU A 47 -5.31 -7.88 -0.80
CA LEU A 47 -6.47 -7.08 -1.18
C LEU A 47 -6.57 -6.98 -2.72
N SER A 48 -7.80 -7.13 -3.20
CA SER A 48 -8.17 -7.09 -4.61
C SER A 48 -9.51 -6.37 -4.78
N TYR A 49 -9.58 -5.43 -5.72
CA TYR A 49 -10.80 -4.76 -6.16
C TYR A 49 -11.34 -5.45 -7.41
N THR A 50 -12.51 -6.06 -7.29
CA THR A 50 -13.13 -6.87 -8.35
C THR A 50 -14.54 -6.39 -8.63
N VAL A 51 -14.87 -6.15 -9.90
CA VAL A 51 -16.21 -5.76 -10.34
C VAL A 51 -16.74 -6.83 -11.29
N GLY A 52 -17.80 -7.52 -10.87
CA GLY A 52 -18.29 -8.71 -11.56
C GLY A 52 -17.22 -9.81 -11.55
N THR A 53 -16.73 -10.20 -12.72
CA THR A 53 -15.67 -11.22 -12.88
C THR A 53 -14.29 -10.62 -13.15
N GLN A 54 -14.16 -9.29 -13.21
CA GLN A 54 -12.92 -8.62 -13.57
C GLN A 54 -12.23 -8.03 -12.35
N THR A 55 -10.98 -8.42 -12.13
CA THR A 55 -10.08 -7.77 -11.17
C THR A 55 -9.49 -6.52 -11.80
N LEU A 56 -9.77 -5.35 -11.20
CA LEU A 56 -9.34 -4.04 -11.71
C LEU A 56 -8.15 -3.46 -10.94
N SER A 57 -7.86 -3.99 -9.76
CA SER A 57 -6.67 -3.61 -8.98
C SER A 57 -5.46 -4.46 -9.34
N ARG A 58 -4.29 -3.98 -8.93
CA ARG A 58 -3.06 -4.78 -8.89
C ARG A 58 -2.57 -4.85 -7.45
N SER A 59 -2.06 -6.00 -7.03
CA SER A 59 -1.56 -6.16 -5.66
C SER A 59 -0.09 -5.76 -5.58
N GLY A 60 0.26 -4.92 -4.60
CA GLY A 60 1.62 -4.46 -4.41
C GLY A 60 1.99 -4.27 -2.94
N ILE A 61 3.27 -4.08 -2.68
CA ILE A 61 3.83 -3.85 -1.34
C ILE A 61 4.66 -2.58 -1.29
N ASP A 62 4.80 -1.99 -0.11
CA ASP A 62 5.81 -0.98 0.17
C ASP A 62 6.84 -1.55 1.16
N VAL A 63 8.13 -1.28 0.91
CA VAL A 63 9.22 -1.81 1.74
C VAL A 63 10.32 -0.78 1.94
N SER A 64 11.09 -1.00 3.00
CA SER A 64 12.21 -0.19 3.45
C SER A 64 13.17 -1.07 4.25
N GLU A 65 14.21 -0.49 4.85
CA GLU A 65 15.08 -1.17 5.79
C GLU A 65 14.35 -1.81 6.98
N HIS A 66 13.13 -1.36 7.31
CA HIS A 66 12.35 -1.91 8.42
C HIS A 66 11.93 -3.38 8.20
N GLN A 67 11.92 -3.87 6.96
CA GLN A 67 11.64 -5.27 6.65
C GLN A 67 12.90 -6.16 6.73
N GLY A 68 14.09 -5.55 6.71
CA GLY A 68 15.36 -6.27 6.59
C GLY A 68 15.50 -6.98 5.24
N SER A 69 16.18 -8.12 5.24
CA SER A 69 16.31 -8.95 4.03
C SER A 69 14.99 -9.61 3.65
N ILE A 70 14.63 -9.50 2.36
CA ILE A 70 13.37 -10.02 1.80
C ILE A 70 13.67 -11.14 0.80
N ASP A 71 12.93 -12.25 0.92
CA ASP A 71 12.90 -13.32 -0.08
C ASP A 71 11.94 -12.93 -1.21
N TRP A 72 12.48 -12.25 -2.23
CA TRP A 72 11.70 -11.68 -3.32
C TRP A 72 11.05 -12.74 -4.23
N SER A 73 11.62 -13.95 -4.30
CA SER A 73 11.01 -15.06 -5.01
C SER A 73 9.71 -15.50 -4.32
N LYS A 74 9.68 -15.55 -2.98
CA LYS A 74 8.44 -15.81 -2.24
C LYS A 74 7.41 -14.68 -2.38
N VAL A 75 7.86 -13.44 -2.43
CA VAL A 75 6.97 -12.28 -2.65
C VAL A 75 6.27 -12.38 -4.00
N SER A 76 7.03 -12.62 -5.07
CA SER A 76 6.48 -12.82 -6.42
C SER A 76 5.56 -14.04 -6.48
N ALA A 77 5.96 -15.17 -5.88
CA ALA A 77 5.13 -16.37 -5.81
C ALA A 77 3.82 -16.19 -5.01
N ALA A 78 3.77 -15.23 -4.08
CA ALA A 78 2.54 -14.87 -3.35
C ALA A 78 1.56 -14.03 -4.20
N GLY A 79 1.90 -13.71 -5.45
CA GLY A 79 1.04 -12.93 -6.35
C GLY A 79 1.15 -11.42 -6.18
N VAL A 80 2.23 -10.93 -5.56
CA VAL A 80 2.56 -9.50 -5.59
C VAL A 80 3.04 -9.13 -6.99
N GLU A 81 2.55 -8.03 -7.53
CA GLU A 81 2.85 -7.58 -8.90
C GLU A 81 3.80 -6.38 -8.94
N PHE A 82 3.81 -5.57 -7.89
CA PHE A 82 4.69 -4.39 -7.81
C PHE A 82 5.18 -4.12 -6.38
N ALA A 83 6.30 -3.41 -6.28
CA ALA A 83 6.87 -2.96 -5.02
C ALA A 83 7.27 -1.48 -5.09
N TYR A 84 6.89 -0.71 -4.08
CA TYR A 84 7.45 0.61 -3.81
C TYR A 84 8.58 0.49 -2.78
N ILE A 85 9.77 0.95 -3.13
CA ILE A 85 10.97 0.79 -2.31
C ILE A 85 11.43 2.15 -1.81
N ARG A 86 11.60 2.29 -0.50
CA ARG A 86 12.18 3.50 0.08
C ARG A 86 13.64 3.59 -0.33
N VAL A 87 14.03 4.71 -0.94
CA VAL A 87 15.45 4.96 -1.30
C VAL A 87 16.15 5.86 -0.29
N GLY A 88 15.39 6.61 0.49
CA GLY A 88 15.93 7.47 1.54
C GLY A 88 14.86 8.22 2.31
N TYR A 89 15.31 8.92 3.34
CA TYR A 89 14.46 9.69 4.23
C TYR A 89 15.24 10.86 4.86
N ARG A 90 14.51 11.88 5.32
CA ARG A 90 15.06 12.94 6.17
C ARG A 90 14.86 12.59 7.64
N THR A 91 15.89 12.71 8.47
CA THR A 91 15.77 12.51 9.93
C THR A 91 15.07 13.69 10.59
N THR A 92 14.35 13.46 11.70
CA THR A 92 13.68 14.54 12.45
C THR A 92 14.67 15.43 13.18
N ASP A 93 15.74 14.83 13.71
CA ASP A 93 16.56 15.50 14.72
C ASP A 93 17.50 16.54 14.11
N GLN A 94 18.15 16.20 13.00
CA GLN A 94 19.13 17.07 12.34
C GLN A 94 18.76 17.42 10.90
N GLY A 95 17.62 16.92 10.41
CA GLY A 95 17.21 17.13 9.02
C GLY A 95 18.14 16.45 8.02
N THR A 96 18.93 15.46 8.45
CA THR A 96 19.92 14.77 7.62
C THR A 96 19.23 13.90 6.59
N LEU A 97 19.68 14.00 5.34
CA LEU A 97 19.28 13.07 4.29
C LEU A 97 20.04 11.76 4.48
N SER A 98 19.30 10.68 4.70
CA SER A 98 19.85 9.33 4.87
C SER A 98 19.33 8.44 3.75
N ALA A 99 20.23 7.63 3.18
CA ALA A 99 19.84 6.55 2.29
C ALA A 99 19.23 5.41 3.11
N ASP A 100 18.22 4.74 2.57
CA ASP A 100 17.68 3.53 3.19
C ASP A 100 18.68 2.38 3.03
N ALA A 101 19.05 1.73 4.13
CA ALA A 101 20.14 0.76 4.16
C ALA A 101 19.90 -0.46 3.25
N TYR A 102 18.64 -0.77 2.94
CA TYR A 102 18.27 -1.93 2.11
C TYR A 102 17.83 -1.53 0.69
N ALA A 103 17.87 -0.24 0.32
CA ALA A 103 17.37 0.23 -0.97
C ALA A 103 17.97 -0.55 -2.16
N SER A 104 19.30 -0.67 -2.23
CA SER A 104 19.98 -1.35 -3.35
C SER A 104 19.62 -2.85 -3.42
N GLN A 105 19.62 -3.53 -2.28
CA GLN A 105 19.24 -4.94 -2.20
C GLN A 105 17.78 -5.17 -2.61
N ASN A 106 16.88 -4.32 -2.13
CA ASN A 106 15.46 -4.41 -2.45
C ASN A 106 15.19 -4.12 -3.92
N LEU A 107 15.83 -3.07 -4.47
CA LEU A 107 15.70 -2.70 -5.89
C LEU A 107 16.13 -3.86 -6.79
N SER A 108 17.31 -4.43 -6.53
CA SER A 108 17.83 -5.56 -7.30
C SER A 108 16.97 -6.81 -7.12
N GLY A 109 16.62 -7.16 -5.88
CA GLY A 109 15.84 -8.36 -5.57
C GLY A 109 14.44 -8.34 -6.19
N ALA A 110 13.72 -7.22 -6.08
CA ALA A 110 12.39 -7.07 -6.66
C ALA A 110 12.43 -7.10 -8.20
N THR A 111 13.40 -6.42 -8.80
CA THR A 111 13.60 -6.40 -10.26
C THR A 111 13.90 -7.80 -10.78
N ASN A 112 14.83 -8.53 -10.13
CA ASN A 112 15.21 -9.89 -10.51
C ASN A 112 14.06 -10.90 -10.31
N ALA A 113 13.14 -10.63 -9.38
CA ALA A 113 11.93 -11.43 -9.18
C ALA A 113 10.78 -11.09 -10.16
N GLY A 114 11.02 -10.17 -11.11
CA GLY A 114 10.07 -9.81 -12.16
C GLY A 114 8.98 -8.83 -11.73
N LEU A 115 9.12 -8.18 -10.56
CA LEU A 115 8.14 -7.22 -10.07
C LEU A 115 8.30 -5.86 -10.76
N MET A 116 7.20 -5.13 -10.91
CA MET A 116 7.28 -3.71 -11.25
C MET A 116 7.79 -2.92 -10.05
N VAL A 117 8.83 -2.11 -10.25
CA VAL A 117 9.49 -1.39 -9.15
C VAL A 117 9.24 0.10 -9.24
N GLY A 118 8.68 0.67 -8.18
CA GLY A 118 8.63 2.10 -7.91
C GLY A 118 9.56 2.44 -6.74
N VAL A 119 9.92 3.72 -6.63
CA VAL A 119 10.72 4.21 -5.51
C VAL A 119 10.02 5.38 -4.83
N TYR A 120 10.30 5.56 -3.54
CA TYR A 120 9.83 6.72 -2.80
C TYR A 120 10.91 7.25 -1.84
N PHE A 121 10.79 8.54 -1.55
CA PHE A 121 11.60 9.22 -0.55
C PHE A 121 10.66 9.77 0.52
N ILE A 122 11.02 9.65 1.80
CA ILE A 122 10.22 10.24 2.88
C ILE A 122 10.78 11.62 3.23
N PRO A 123 10.14 12.72 2.78
CA PRO A 123 10.41 14.03 3.32
C PRO A 123 9.79 14.11 4.72
N LYS A 124 10.62 14.17 5.74
CA LYS A 124 10.17 14.53 7.09
C LYS A 124 10.21 16.05 7.19
N ARG A 125 9.08 16.66 7.57
CA ARG A 125 8.97 18.12 7.77
C ARG A 125 9.83 18.55 8.94
#